data_AF-A0A535PSX0-F1
#
_entry.id   AF-A0A535PSX0-F1
#
_cell.length_a   1.000
_cell.length_b   1.000
_cell.length_c   1.000
_cell.angle_alpha   90.00
_cell.angle_beta   90.00
_cell.angle_gamma   90.00
#
_symmetry.space_group_name_H-M   'P 1'
#
loop_
_entity.id
_entity.type
_entity.pdbx_description
1 polymer ?
#
loop_
_entity_poly.entity_id
_entity_poly.type
_entity_poly.pdbx_seq_one_letter_code
_entity_poly.pdbx_strand_id
1 'polypeptide(L)'
;AGMGLALKPSKTCITHTLTPCENHLGFDFLGFHIQQFPVGKTRSGKGRDGRRLGFKTIITPSEQAMKRHQEALKEQIKAHVALPQKVLIKHLNAHIRGWSNYYSSVCAKRCFTRMDTYLFQMLWQWSNQRHPNKSAKWRAKTYWHPEQGKWQFASKDCSLRLHRMTPIKRHVKVQGTKSPFDGNWIYWTKRQGNHPETPPKMAYLLKSQKGTCAQCGLYFKDGDQLEIDHRIPVSIGGTDLYINLQLLHRHCHDLKTATDGSVATRRGTDDNSQTVEEPDEVRSLTSGFEAERRG
;
A
#
# COMPACT_ATOMS: atom_id res chain seq x y z
N ALA A 1 -34.15 -8.89 -19.04
CA ALA A 1 -34.35 -8.02 -17.87
C ALA A 1 -33.02 -7.37 -17.51
N GLY A 2 -32.97 -6.05 -17.32
CA GLY A 2 -31.74 -5.34 -16.92
C GLY A 2 -31.35 -5.66 -15.47
N MET A 3 -30.13 -5.30 -15.07
CA MET A 3 -29.52 -5.59 -13.74
C MET A 3 -30.24 -4.95 -12.52
N GLY A 4 -31.42 -4.34 -12.69
CA GLY A 4 -32.17 -3.71 -11.59
C GLY A 4 -31.52 -2.46 -10.98
N LEU A 5 -30.55 -1.85 -11.66
CA LEU A 5 -29.82 -0.66 -11.21
C LEU A 5 -30.16 0.56 -12.06
N ALA A 6 -30.25 1.73 -11.44
CA ALA A 6 -30.45 3.02 -12.10
C ALA A 6 -29.30 4.00 -11.78
N LEU A 7 -28.92 4.82 -12.75
CA LEU A 7 -27.94 5.89 -12.54
C LEU A 7 -28.54 6.98 -11.65
N LYS A 8 -27.77 7.47 -10.69
CA LYS A 8 -28.16 8.61 -9.85
C LYS A 8 -27.90 9.91 -10.60
N PRO A 9 -28.92 10.68 -11.04
CA PRO A 9 -28.72 11.85 -11.90
C PRO A 9 -27.78 12.90 -11.29
N SER A 10 -27.84 13.09 -9.97
CA SER A 10 -26.97 14.06 -9.27
C SER A 10 -25.49 13.65 -9.17
N LYS A 11 -25.12 12.41 -9.52
CA LYS A 11 -23.73 11.94 -9.56
C LYS A 11 -23.24 11.68 -10.98
N THR A 12 -24.12 11.73 -11.97
CA THR A 12 -23.83 11.39 -13.35
C THR A 12 -23.87 12.65 -14.18
N CYS A 13 -22.71 13.07 -14.71
CA CYS A 13 -22.62 14.16 -15.65
C CYS A 13 -21.68 13.79 -16.79
N ILE A 14 -21.94 14.35 -17.98
CA ILE A 14 -21.00 14.33 -19.09
C ILE A 14 -20.23 15.65 -19.02
N THR A 15 -18.91 15.58 -19.04
CA THR A 15 -18.05 16.77 -19.01
C THR A 15 -16.87 16.59 -19.95
N HIS A 16 -16.29 17.71 -20.37
CA HIS A 16 -15.12 17.74 -21.20
C HIS A 16 -13.90 18.16 -20.39
N THR A 17 -12.75 17.52 -20.65
CA THR A 17 -11.54 17.77 -19.86
C THR A 17 -10.80 19.05 -20.25
N LEU A 18 -11.06 19.61 -21.43
CA LEU A 18 -10.35 20.78 -21.97
C LEU A 18 -11.21 22.04 -22.11
N THR A 19 -12.50 21.88 -22.37
CA THR A 19 -13.44 22.97 -22.60
C THR A 19 -14.54 22.89 -21.54
N PRO A 20 -14.97 24.03 -20.97
CA PRO A 20 -16.07 24.02 -20.01
C PRO A 20 -17.34 23.48 -20.68
N CYS A 21 -18.05 22.59 -19.99
CA CYS A 21 -19.39 22.15 -20.34
C CYS A 21 -20.26 22.36 -19.10
N GLU A 22 -21.33 23.14 -19.22
CA GLU A 22 -22.23 23.44 -18.09
C GLU A 22 -21.49 23.96 -16.84
N ASN A 23 -20.49 24.84 -17.04
CA ASN A 23 -19.61 25.38 -16.00
C ASN A 23 -18.70 24.37 -15.28
N HIS A 24 -18.63 23.13 -15.76
CA HIS A 24 -17.72 22.11 -15.28
C HIS A 24 -16.57 21.90 -16.27
N LEU A 25 -15.33 21.95 -15.76
CA LEU A 25 -14.11 21.71 -16.52
C LEU A 25 -13.31 20.61 -15.84
N GLY A 26 -13.08 19.51 -16.55
CA GLY A 26 -12.51 18.31 -15.94
C GLY A 26 -13.49 17.61 -15.00
N PHE A 27 -13.02 16.53 -14.35
CA PHE A 27 -13.84 15.74 -13.43
C PHE A 27 -13.02 15.13 -12.31
N ASP A 28 -13.72 14.74 -11.24
CA ASP A 28 -13.14 14.02 -10.12
C ASP A 28 -13.45 12.52 -10.21
N PHE A 29 -12.42 11.68 -10.06
CA PHE A 29 -12.56 10.22 -10.02
C PHE A 29 -11.58 9.64 -9.00
N LEU A 30 -12.09 8.82 -8.06
CA LEU A 30 -11.30 8.17 -7.00
C LEU A 30 -10.40 9.14 -6.20
N GLY A 31 -10.85 10.38 -5.99
CA GLY A 31 -10.09 11.42 -5.26
C GLY A 31 -9.05 12.15 -6.11
N PHE A 32 -8.99 11.89 -7.42
CA PHE A 32 -8.16 12.61 -8.37
C PHE A 32 -9.00 13.57 -9.19
N HIS A 33 -8.49 14.78 -9.42
CA HIS A 33 -9.03 15.72 -10.38
C HIS A 33 -8.28 15.58 -11.70
N ILE A 34 -9.01 15.37 -12.80
CA ILE A 34 -8.47 15.18 -14.14
C ILE A 34 -8.89 16.34 -15.03
N GLN A 35 -7.91 17.08 -15.54
CA GLN A 35 -8.16 18.21 -16.44
C GLN A 35 -7.07 18.32 -17.52
N GLN A 36 -7.45 18.76 -18.71
CA GLN A 36 -6.56 19.12 -19.80
C GLN A 36 -6.39 20.65 -19.87
N PHE A 37 -5.17 21.08 -20.14
CA PHE A 37 -4.81 22.49 -20.25
C PHE A 37 -4.27 22.77 -21.64
N PRO A 38 -4.74 23.82 -22.35
CA PRO A 38 -4.20 24.19 -23.65
C PRO A 38 -2.72 24.57 -23.52
N VAL A 39 -1.89 24.13 -24.46
CA VAL A 39 -0.46 24.44 -24.46
C VAL A 39 0.05 24.76 -25.86
N GLY A 40 1.06 25.62 -25.93
CA GLY A 40 1.72 25.98 -27.18
C GLY A 40 2.51 24.84 -27.83
N LYS A 41 2.97 25.09 -29.06
CA LYS A 41 3.65 24.13 -29.95
C LYS A 41 4.89 23.45 -29.33
N THR A 42 5.59 24.13 -28.42
CA THR A 42 6.83 23.64 -27.76
C THR A 42 6.57 22.73 -26.57
N ARG A 43 5.38 22.81 -25.96
CA ARG A 43 5.02 22.05 -24.76
C ARG A 43 4.06 20.90 -25.07
N SER A 44 3.37 20.91 -26.21
CA SER A 44 2.44 19.86 -26.60
C SER A 44 3.14 18.52 -26.86
N GLY A 45 2.56 17.44 -26.36
CA GLY A 45 2.89 16.09 -26.83
C GLY A 45 2.42 15.85 -28.27
N LYS A 46 2.83 14.72 -28.84
CA LYS A 46 2.37 14.22 -30.13
C LYS A 46 1.50 12.96 -29.95
N GLY A 47 0.47 12.82 -30.78
CA GLY A 47 -0.31 11.60 -30.90
C GLY A 47 0.44 10.50 -31.64
N ARG A 48 -0.22 9.34 -31.82
CA ARG A 48 0.34 8.21 -32.58
C ARG A 48 0.56 8.54 -34.06
N ASP A 49 -0.25 9.45 -34.59
CA ASP A 49 -0.20 10.01 -35.95
C ASP A 49 0.88 11.11 -36.12
N GLY A 50 1.66 11.40 -35.07
CA GLY A 50 2.67 12.45 -35.07
C GLY A 50 2.10 13.87 -34.95
N ARG A 51 0.77 14.05 -34.98
CA ARG A 51 0.13 15.37 -34.84
C ARG A 51 0.24 15.86 -33.40
N ARG A 52 0.33 17.18 -33.23
CA ARG A 52 0.39 17.80 -31.90
C ARG A 52 -0.99 17.74 -31.25
N LEU A 53 -1.05 17.38 -29.97
CA LEU A 53 -2.29 17.31 -29.20
C LEU A 53 -2.88 18.69 -28.87
N GLY A 54 -2.05 19.72 -28.69
CA GLY A 54 -2.49 21.07 -28.32
C GLY A 54 -2.82 21.24 -26.83
N PHE A 55 -2.74 20.19 -26.03
CA PHE A 55 -3.02 20.23 -24.58
C PHE A 55 -2.06 19.35 -23.75
N LYS A 56 -2.09 19.53 -22.44
CA LYS A 56 -1.52 18.62 -21.44
C LYS A 56 -2.57 18.21 -20.42
N THR A 57 -2.67 16.91 -20.17
CA THR A 57 -3.44 16.41 -19.03
C THR A 57 -2.63 16.57 -17.74
N ILE A 58 -3.22 17.24 -16.76
CA ILE A 58 -2.68 17.34 -15.41
C ILE A 58 -3.69 16.65 -14.48
N ILE A 59 -3.17 15.69 -13.72
CA ILE A 59 -3.94 14.99 -12.69
C ILE A 59 -3.42 15.44 -11.34
N THR A 60 -4.30 15.89 -10.45
CA THR A 60 -3.97 16.33 -9.09
C THR A 60 -4.88 15.63 -8.09
N PRO A 61 -4.54 15.61 -6.78
CA PRO A 61 -5.53 15.33 -5.74
C PRO A 61 -6.73 16.29 -5.90
N SER A 62 -7.95 15.79 -5.75
CA SER A 62 -9.14 16.65 -5.84
C SER A 62 -9.28 17.54 -4.61
N GLU A 63 -9.96 18.68 -4.75
CA GLU A 63 -10.23 19.58 -3.63
C GLU A 63 -11.02 18.87 -2.52
N GLN A 64 -11.97 18.01 -2.88
CA GLN A 64 -12.73 17.24 -1.89
C GLN A 64 -11.82 16.26 -1.12
N ALA A 65 -10.89 15.58 -1.80
CA ALA A 65 -9.95 14.68 -1.14
C ALA A 65 -8.97 15.42 -0.22
N MET A 66 -8.53 16.63 -0.62
CA MET A 66 -7.71 17.49 0.23
C MET A 66 -8.47 17.93 1.47
N LYS A 67 -9.73 18.38 1.34
CA LYS A 67 -10.58 18.79 2.48
C LYS A 67 -10.78 17.65 3.49
N ARG A 68 -11.12 16.45 3.03
CA ARG A 68 -11.27 15.27 3.90
C ARG A 68 -9.99 14.96 4.68
N HIS A 69 -8.83 15.10 4.05
CA HIS A 69 -7.55 14.89 4.72
C HIS A 69 -7.24 15.99 5.74
N GLN A 70 -7.54 17.25 5.42
CA GLN A 70 -7.43 18.36 6.36
C GLN A 70 -8.31 18.14 7.60
N GLU A 71 -9.55 17.72 7.41
CA GLU A 71 -10.50 17.38 8.49
C GLU A 71 -9.95 16.25 9.36
N ALA A 72 -9.49 15.15 8.74
CA ALA A 72 -8.88 14.04 9.46
C ALA A 72 -7.65 14.48 10.30
N LEU A 73 -6.74 15.28 9.72
CA LEU A 73 -5.59 15.81 10.47
C LEU A 73 -6.02 16.71 11.63
N LYS A 74 -7.04 17.56 11.42
CA LYS A 74 -7.59 18.45 12.45
C LYS A 74 -8.20 17.65 13.60
N GLU A 75 -8.97 16.61 13.30
CA GLU A 75 -9.56 15.72 14.31
C GLU A 75 -8.48 15.01 15.12
N GLN A 76 -7.45 14.48 14.45
CA GLN A 76 -6.31 13.85 15.13
C GLN A 76 -5.61 14.84 16.07
N ILE A 77 -5.33 16.06 15.64
CA ILE A 77 -4.67 17.08 16.48
C ILE A 77 -5.55 17.44 17.69
N LYS A 78 -6.86 17.62 17.49
CA LYS A 78 -7.81 17.94 18.55
C LYS A 78 -7.92 16.83 19.60
N ALA A 79 -7.97 15.58 19.17
CA ALA A 79 -8.03 14.43 20.07
C ALA A 79 -6.76 14.27 20.93
N HIS A 80 -5.63 14.84 20.50
CA HIS A 80 -4.32 14.67 21.12
C HIS A 80 -3.80 15.97 21.78
N VAL A 81 -4.68 16.88 22.23
CA VAL A 81 -4.26 18.12 22.91
C VAL A 81 -3.49 17.85 24.20
N ALA A 82 -3.98 16.93 25.04
CA ALA A 82 -3.36 16.60 26.32
C ALA A 82 -2.19 15.60 26.22
N LEU A 83 -2.04 14.91 25.08
CA LEU A 83 -1.08 13.82 24.93
C LEU A 83 0.36 14.32 24.69
N PRO A 84 1.39 13.52 25.00
CA PRO A 84 2.78 13.89 24.71
C PRO A 84 3.01 14.15 23.22
N GLN A 85 3.84 15.14 22.90
CA GLN A 85 4.16 15.54 21.52
C GLN A 85 4.59 14.34 20.64
N LYS A 86 5.40 13.42 21.19
CA LYS A 86 5.87 12.23 20.47
C LYS A 86 4.72 11.32 19.97
N VAL A 87 3.64 11.22 20.75
CA VAL A 87 2.47 10.40 20.41
C VAL A 87 1.73 11.05 19.25
N LEU A 88 1.46 12.36 19.33
CA LEU A 88 0.86 13.13 18.25
C LEU A 88 1.66 12.99 16.94
N ILE A 89 3.00 13.10 17.00
CA ILE A 89 3.88 12.93 15.82
C ILE A 89 3.70 11.53 15.21
N LYS A 90 3.66 10.48 16.02
CA LYS A 90 3.49 9.09 15.53
C LYS A 90 2.18 8.91 14.77
N HIS A 91 1.06 9.41 15.30
CA HIS A 91 -0.25 9.33 14.65
C HIS A 91 -0.29 10.15 13.35
N LEU A 92 0.16 11.40 13.39
CA LEU A 92 0.23 12.24 12.19
C LEU A 92 1.11 11.62 11.10
N ASN A 93 2.27 11.07 11.47
CA ASN A 93 3.18 10.45 10.51
C ASN A 93 2.55 9.26 9.76
N ALA A 94 1.69 8.48 10.41
CA ALA A 94 0.97 7.38 9.77
C ALA A 94 -0.03 7.90 8.70
N HIS A 95 -0.85 8.89 9.06
CA HIS A 95 -1.82 9.51 8.13
C HIS A 95 -1.11 10.20 6.95
N ILE A 96 -0.08 10.98 7.23
CA ILE A 96 0.70 11.70 6.22
C ILE A 96 1.36 10.72 5.25
N ARG A 97 1.93 9.61 5.76
CA ARG A 97 2.56 8.58 4.93
C ARG A 97 1.53 7.93 4.00
N GLY A 98 0.41 7.46 4.53
CA GLY A 98 -0.63 6.81 3.73
C GLY A 98 -1.16 7.72 2.63
N TRP A 99 -1.57 8.93 2.98
CA TRP A 99 -2.15 9.88 2.04
C TRP A 99 -1.14 10.34 0.98
N SER A 100 0.10 10.66 1.39
CA SER A 100 1.13 11.09 0.42
C SER A 100 1.53 9.96 -0.53
N ASN A 101 1.55 8.71 -0.07
CA ASN A 101 1.85 7.56 -0.93
C ASN A 101 0.76 7.35 -1.98
N TYR A 102 -0.51 7.45 -1.60
CA TYR A 102 -1.65 7.32 -2.52
C TYR A 102 -1.58 8.33 -3.67
N TYR A 103 -1.24 9.59 -3.38
CA TYR A 103 -1.12 10.64 -4.40
C TYR A 103 0.27 10.79 -5.03
N SER A 104 1.24 9.93 -4.68
CA SER A 104 2.62 10.06 -5.14
C SER A 104 2.81 9.82 -6.65
N SER A 105 1.80 9.27 -7.33
CA SER A 105 1.83 8.99 -8.78
C SER A 105 1.44 10.18 -9.66
N VAL A 106 0.80 11.21 -9.09
CA VAL A 106 0.20 12.33 -9.83
C VAL A 106 0.93 13.66 -9.58
N CYS A 107 0.46 14.77 -10.15
CA CYS A 107 1.05 16.10 -9.98
C CYS A 107 0.73 16.69 -8.59
N ALA A 108 1.20 16.06 -7.51
CA ALA A 108 0.77 16.38 -6.15
C ALA A 108 1.66 17.35 -5.38
N LYS A 109 2.84 17.77 -5.89
CA LYS A 109 3.79 18.58 -5.10
C LYS A 109 3.21 19.90 -4.56
N ARG A 110 2.44 20.63 -5.37
CA ARG A 110 1.79 21.88 -4.90
C ARG A 110 0.75 21.58 -3.81
N CYS A 111 -0.05 20.54 -3.99
CA CYS A 111 -1.02 20.07 -2.99
C CYS A 111 -0.31 19.66 -1.68
N PHE A 112 0.81 18.94 -1.77
CA PHE A 112 1.60 18.53 -0.60
C PHE A 112 2.11 19.74 0.18
N THR A 113 2.65 20.76 -0.49
CA THR A 113 3.06 21.99 0.17
C THR A 113 1.87 22.70 0.84
N ARG A 114 0.70 22.77 0.19
CA ARG A 114 -0.53 23.34 0.77
C ARG A 114 -0.98 22.57 2.02
N MET A 115 -0.89 21.24 2.00
CA MET A 115 -1.19 20.39 3.16
C MET A 115 -0.19 20.62 4.31
N ASP A 116 1.10 20.77 4.01
CA ASP A 116 2.11 21.08 5.02
C ASP A 116 1.88 22.45 5.68
N THR A 117 1.50 23.47 4.89
CA THR A 117 1.13 24.79 5.43
C THR A 117 -0.08 24.70 6.35
N TYR A 118 -1.13 23.97 5.94
CA TYR A 118 -2.32 23.76 6.76
C TYR A 118 -1.98 23.04 8.07
N LEU A 119 -1.19 21.96 7.98
CA LEU A 119 -0.77 21.18 9.13
C LEU A 119 0.05 22.04 10.11
N PHE A 120 0.95 22.88 9.60
CA PHE A 120 1.70 23.82 10.41
C PHE A 120 0.77 24.78 11.18
N GLN A 121 -0.23 25.37 10.53
CA GLN A 121 -1.20 26.26 11.18
C GLN A 121 -1.96 25.55 12.31
N MET A 122 -2.39 24.31 12.08
CA MET A 122 -3.09 23.52 13.10
C MET A 122 -2.19 23.16 14.28
N LEU A 123 -0.94 22.80 14.03
CA LEU A 123 0.04 22.51 15.08
C LEU A 123 0.44 23.76 15.88
N TRP A 124 0.54 24.90 15.20
CA TRP A 124 0.75 26.18 15.88
C TRP A 124 -0.41 26.51 16.81
N GLN A 125 -1.65 26.35 16.35
CA GLN A 125 -2.84 26.54 17.17
C GLN A 125 -2.90 25.56 18.35
N TRP A 126 -2.58 24.29 18.12
CA TRP A 126 -2.44 23.28 19.19
C TRP A 126 -1.44 23.73 20.26
N SER A 127 -0.29 24.28 19.85
CA SER A 127 0.71 24.78 20.79
C SER A 127 0.24 26.01 21.58
N ASN A 128 -0.54 26.90 20.96
CA ASN A 128 -1.15 28.06 21.61
C ASN A 128 -2.17 27.61 22.67
N GLN A 129 -3.03 26.63 22.33
CA GLN A 129 -4.05 26.10 23.24
C GLN A 129 -3.42 25.41 24.47
N ARG A 130 -2.33 24.67 24.26
CA ARG A 130 -1.64 23.98 25.35
C ARG A 130 -0.90 24.92 26.29
N HIS A 131 -0.50 26.09 25.81
CA HIS A 131 0.29 27.06 26.57
C HIS A 131 -0.17 28.49 26.30
N PRO A 132 -1.36 28.87 26.82
CA PRO A 132 -1.93 30.21 26.59
C PRO A 132 -1.04 31.32 27.14
N ASN A 133 -0.39 31.09 28.29
CA ASN A 133 0.42 32.09 28.99
C ASN A 133 1.90 32.12 28.56
N LYS A 134 2.28 31.40 27.49
CA LYS A 134 3.66 31.39 26.99
C LYS A 134 3.80 32.27 25.76
N SER A 135 5.02 32.75 25.48
CA SER A 135 5.29 33.53 24.27
C SER A 135 5.42 32.64 23.04
N ALA A 136 5.24 33.22 21.84
CA ALA A 136 5.48 32.56 20.57
C ALA A 136 6.92 32.01 20.46
N LYS A 137 7.91 32.79 20.92
CA LYS A 137 9.32 32.39 20.96
C LYS A 137 9.54 31.13 21.81
N TRP A 138 8.89 31.05 22.97
CA TRP A 138 8.96 29.86 23.82
C TRP A 138 8.38 28.64 23.11
N ARG A 139 7.18 28.74 22.52
CA ARG A 139 6.56 27.61 21.80
C ARG A 139 7.39 27.14 20.61
N ALA A 140 7.94 28.07 19.83
CA ALA A 140 8.86 27.74 18.74
C ALA A 140 10.06 26.96 19.25
N LYS A 141 10.73 27.41 20.32
CA LYS A 141 11.89 26.70 20.90
C LYS A 141 11.52 25.33 21.50
N THR A 142 10.33 25.22 22.10
CA THR A 142 9.87 24.00 22.77
C THR A 142 9.46 22.90 21.80
N TYR A 143 8.80 23.25 20.68
CA TYR A 143 8.16 22.27 19.81
C TYR A 143 8.77 22.18 18.41
N TRP A 144 9.47 23.23 17.95
CA TRP A 144 10.14 23.26 16.65
C TRP A 144 11.65 23.31 16.83
N HIS A 145 12.32 22.19 16.57
CA HIS A 145 13.75 22.05 16.81
C HIS A 145 14.54 22.19 15.50
N PRO A 146 15.32 23.27 15.30
CA PRO A 146 16.17 23.43 14.12
C PRO A 146 17.40 22.52 14.16
N GLU A 147 17.76 22.00 15.33
CA GLU A 147 18.96 21.17 15.58
C GLU A 147 18.93 19.81 14.85
N GLN A 148 17.77 19.40 14.32
CA GLN A 148 17.63 18.23 13.44
C GLN A 148 17.76 18.61 11.94
N GLY A 149 18.40 19.75 11.65
CA GLY A 149 18.76 20.24 10.32
C GLY A 149 17.73 21.14 9.64
N LYS A 150 16.47 21.19 10.12
CA LYS A 150 15.41 22.09 9.64
C LYS A 150 14.46 22.47 10.77
N TRP A 151 13.93 23.70 10.75
CA TRP A 151 12.90 24.13 11.70
C TRP A 151 11.61 23.33 11.48
N GLN A 152 11.41 22.29 12.29
CA GLN A 152 10.35 21.29 12.11
C GLN A 152 9.77 20.88 13.46
N PHE A 153 8.47 20.59 13.47
CA PHE A 153 7.79 20.06 14.65
C PHE A 153 8.37 18.68 14.99
N ALA A 154 9.06 18.58 16.13
CA ALA A 154 9.84 17.41 16.50
C ALA A 154 9.93 17.28 18.02
N SER A 155 10.18 16.05 18.47
CA SER A 155 10.62 15.73 19.83
C SER A 155 12.03 15.14 19.80
N LYS A 156 12.58 14.78 20.96
CA LYS A 156 13.92 14.17 21.07
C LYS A 156 14.11 12.96 20.15
N ASP A 157 13.10 12.10 20.06
CA ASP A 157 13.22 10.79 19.41
C ASP A 157 12.55 10.72 18.02
N CYS A 158 11.75 11.71 17.65
CA CYS A 158 10.99 11.67 16.40
C CYS A 158 10.64 13.06 15.84
N SER A 159 10.59 13.16 14.52
CA SER A 159 10.19 14.36 13.79
C SER A 159 8.93 14.12 12.95
N LEU A 160 8.18 15.20 12.73
CA LEU A 160 6.99 15.18 11.88
C LEU A 160 7.37 15.04 10.41
N ARG A 161 6.88 14.00 9.75
CA ARG A 161 6.99 13.83 8.30
C ARG A 161 6.20 14.94 7.61
N LEU A 162 6.81 15.59 6.63
CA LEU A 162 6.11 16.53 5.75
C LEU A 162 5.64 15.82 4.48
N HIS A 163 4.45 16.16 3.99
CA HIS A 163 3.91 15.65 2.74
C HIS A 163 4.86 15.91 1.58
N ARG A 164 5.44 17.12 1.52
CA ARG A 164 6.37 17.54 0.44
C ARG A 164 7.63 16.68 0.35
N MET A 165 8.01 15.98 1.41
CA MET A 165 9.16 15.07 1.42
C MET A 165 8.89 13.77 0.65
N THR A 166 7.63 13.44 0.40
CA THR A 166 7.28 12.26 -0.39
C THR A 166 7.66 12.48 -1.87
N PRO A 167 8.53 11.63 -2.45
CA PRO A 167 8.91 11.75 -3.85
C PRO A 167 7.73 11.43 -4.76
N ILE A 168 7.63 12.12 -5.90
CA ILE A 168 6.65 11.78 -6.93
C ILE A 168 7.22 10.62 -7.74
N LYS A 169 6.51 9.49 -7.77
CA LYS A 169 6.89 8.28 -8.49
C LYS A 169 5.87 8.01 -9.58
N ARG A 170 6.20 8.36 -10.83
CA ARG A 170 5.28 8.19 -11.96
C ARG A 170 5.13 6.73 -12.34
N HIS A 171 3.90 6.32 -12.65
CA HIS A 171 3.65 4.98 -13.20
C HIS A 171 4.34 4.83 -14.56
N VAL A 172 5.03 3.70 -14.74
CA VAL A 172 5.71 3.37 -15.99
C VAL A 172 4.76 2.54 -16.86
N LYS A 173 4.16 3.17 -17.86
CA LYS A 173 3.25 2.53 -18.81
C LYS A 173 3.89 1.29 -19.47
N VAL A 174 3.08 0.27 -19.75
CA VAL A 174 3.48 -0.86 -20.62
C VAL A 174 3.93 -0.30 -21.97
N GLN A 175 5.06 -0.80 -22.47
CA GLN A 175 5.65 -0.37 -23.73
C GLN A 175 4.78 -0.85 -24.90
N GLY A 176 4.27 0.09 -25.70
CA GLY A 176 3.66 -0.20 -27.00
C GLY A 176 2.68 -1.37 -27.00
N THR A 177 3.00 -2.41 -27.76
CA THR A 177 2.22 -3.63 -27.96
C THR A 177 2.66 -4.80 -27.07
N LYS A 178 3.48 -4.55 -26.04
CA LYS A 178 3.95 -5.59 -25.12
C LYS A 178 2.77 -6.29 -24.45
N SER A 179 2.79 -7.61 -24.45
CA SER A 179 1.80 -8.48 -23.81
C SER A 179 2.52 -9.47 -22.89
N PRO A 180 1.97 -9.83 -21.72
CA PRO A 180 2.56 -10.87 -20.86
C PRO A 180 2.85 -12.20 -21.58
N PHE A 181 2.17 -12.42 -22.72
CA PHE A 181 2.28 -13.62 -23.55
C PHE A 181 3.16 -13.43 -24.80
N ASP A 182 3.90 -12.32 -24.92
CA ASP A 182 4.73 -12.01 -26.10
C ASP A 182 6.13 -12.66 -26.09
N GLY A 183 6.39 -13.56 -25.13
CA GLY A 183 7.67 -14.23 -24.97
C GLY A 183 8.80 -13.37 -24.41
N ASN A 184 8.56 -12.08 -24.08
CA ASN A 184 9.58 -11.21 -23.51
C ASN A 184 9.66 -11.34 -21.98
N TRP A 185 10.10 -12.51 -21.52
CA TRP A 185 10.17 -12.85 -20.09
C TRP A 185 11.00 -11.84 -19.31
N ILE A 186 12.15 -11.41 -19.85
CA ILE A 186 13.04 -10.42 -19.20
C ILE A 186 12.31 -9.11 -18.86
N TYR A 187 11.51 -8.58 -19.80
CA TYR A 187 10.74 -7.35 -19.56
C TYR A 187 9.68 -7.56 -18.46
N TRP A 188 8.96 -8.67 -18.50
CA TRP A 188 7.89 -8.96 -17.55
C TRP A 188 8.40 -9.32 -16.15
N THR A 189 9.45 -10.13 -16.03
CA THR A 189 10.14 -10.39 -14.75
C THR A 189 10.66 -9.09 -14.14
N LYS A 190 11.30 -8.21 -14.94
CA LYS A 190 11.77 -6.92 -14.43
C LYS A 190 10.62 -6.06 -13.93
N ARG A 191 9.44 -6.13 -14.56
CA ARG A 191 8.25 -5.41 -14.10
C ARG A 191 7.65 -6.00 -12.85
N GLN A 192 7.55 -7.32 -12.77
CA GLN A 192 7.12 -8.04 -11.58
C GLN A 192 8.03 -7.69 -10.40
N GLY A 193 9.35 -7.73 -10.55
CA GLY A 193 10.28 -7.33 -9.48
C GLY A 193 10.18 -5.86 -9.05
N ASN A 194 9.63 -4.97 -9.89
CA ASN A 194 9.38 -3.56 -9.54
C ASN A 194 7.92 -3.30 -9.12
N HIS A 195 7.07 -4.33 -9.09
CA HIS A 195 5.67 -4.19 -8.76
C HIS A 195 5.52 -3.85 -7.27
N PRO A 196 4.68 -2.88 -6.88
CA PRO A 196 4.54 -2.47 -5.48
C PRO A 196 4.10 -3.59 -4.52
N GLU A 197 3.37 -4.58 -5.04
CA GLU A 197 2.89 -5.72 -4.24
C GLU A 197 3.90 -6.86 -4.16
N THR A 198 5.00 -6.79 -4.90
CA THR A 198 6.05 -7.82 -4.84
C THR A 198 6.91 -7.61 -3.60
N PRO A 199 6.99 -8.60 -2.69
CA PRO A 199 7.80 -8.47 -1.48
C PRO A 199 9.28 -8.18 -1.81
N PRO A 200 10.00 -7.37 -1.03
CA PRO A 200 11.39 -7.03 -1.31
C PRO A 200 12.33 -8.24 -1.43
N LYS A 201 12.12 -9.29 -0.60
CA LYS A 201 12.87 -10.55 -0.71
C LYS A 201 12.62 -11.22 -2.07
N MET A 202 11.38 -11.27 -2.54
CA MET A 202 11.01 -11.83 -3.85
C MET A 202 11.58 -11.00 -5.00
N ALA A 203 11.48 -9.67 -4.94
CA ALA A 203 12.06 -8.77 -5.95
C ALA A 203 13.58 -8.96 -6.09
N TYR A 204 14.27 -9.14 -4.97
CA TYR A 204 15.69 -9.48 -4.95
C TYR A 204 15.97 -10.83 -5.64
N LEU A 205 15.22 -11.88 -5.29
CA LEU A 205 15.40 -13.22 -5.86
C LEU A 205 15.05 -13.29 -7.35
N LEU A 206 13.99 -12.61 -7.80
CA LEU A 206 13.65 -12.46 -9.22
C LEU A 206 14.85 -11.88 -10.00
N LYS A 207 15.52 -10.88 -9.42
CA LYS A 207 16.69 -10.26 -10.03
C LYS A 207 17.92 -11.18 -9.99
N SER A 208 18.23 -11.79 -8.85
CA SER A 208 19.44 -12.63 -8.69
C SER A 208 19.35 -13.92 -9.52
N GLN A 209 18.16 -14.50 -9.64
CA GLN A 209 17.89 -15.68 -10.46
C GLN A 209 17.58 -15.38 -11.93
N LYS A 210 17.71 -14.11 -12.35
CA LYS A 210 17.42 -13.69 -13.74
C LYS A 210 16.01 -14.10 -14.22
N GLY A 211 15.06 -14.16 -13.30
CA GLY A 211 13.67 -14.50 -13.58
C GLY A 211 13.36 -15.96 -13.81
N THR A 212 14.27 -16.88 -13.47
CA THR A 212 14.04 -18.32 -13.61
C THR A 212 13.86 -19.01 -12.27
N CYS A 213 13.08 -20.10 -12.28
CA CYS A 213 12.93 -21.01 -11.17
C CYS A 213 14.23 -21.77 -10.93
N ALA A 214 14.71 -21.80 -9.69
CA ALA A 214 15.96 -22.50 -9.35
C ALA A 214 15.85 -24.04 -9.47
N GLN A 215 14.64 -24.59 -9.47
CA GLN A 215 14.40 -26.03 -9.60
C GLN A 215 14.23 -26.49 -11.06
N CYS A 216 13.32 -25.86 -11.82
CA CYS A 216 13.01 -26.30 -13.19
C CYS A 216 13.72 -25.49 -14.29
N GLY A 217 14.40 -24.40 -13.95
CA GLY A 217 15.10 -23.52 -14.90
C GLY A 217 14.20 -22.68 -15.80
N LEU A 218 12.88 -22.88 -15.78
CA LEU A 218 11.93 -22.12 -16.59
C LEU A 218 11.72 -20.69 -16.04
N TYR A 219 11.39 -19.77 -16.94
CA TYR A 219 11.04 -18.40 -16.57
C TYR A 219 9.70 -18.33 -15.82
N PHE A 220 9.64 -17.44 -14.83
CA PHE A 220 8.38 -17.05 -14.20
C PHE A 220 7.51 -16.24 -15.16
N LYS A 221 6.23 -16.58 -15.20
CA LYS A 221 5.20 -15.98 -16.05
C LYS A 221 4.16 -15.26 -15.21
N ASP A 222 3.39 -14.43 -15.91
CA ASP A 222 2.20 -13.81 -15.32
C ASP A 222 1.21 -14.90 -14.90
N GLY A 223 0.70 -14.82 -13.67
CA GLY A 223 -0.19 -15.81 -13.07
C GLY A 223 0.51 -16.97 -12.32
N ASP A 224 1.83 -17.11 -12.40
CA ASP A 224 2.55 -18.14 -11.66
C ASP A 224 2.50 -17.88 -10.14
N GLN A 225 2.26 -18.93 -9.37
CA GLN A 225 2.38 -18.90 -7.91
C GLN A 225 3.84 -19.12 -7.51
N LEU A 226 4.45 -18.09 -6.92
CA LEU A 226 5.87 -18.08 -6.57
C LEU A 226 6.07 -18.15 -5.07
N GLU A 227 6.99 -19.01 -4.63
CA GLU A 227 7.30 -19.22 -3.22
C GLU A 227 8.80 -19.08 -2.97
N ILE A 228 9.13 -18.46 -1.84
CA ILE A 228 10.51 -18.35 -1.37
C ILE A 228 10.81 -19.59 -0.54
N ASP A 229 11.88 -20.27 -0.90
CA ASP A 229 12.34 -21.51 -0.31
C ASP A 229 13.82 -21.37 0.13
N HIS A 230 14.25 -22.25 1.04
CA HIS A 230 15.64 -22.36 1.46
C HIS A 230 16.35 -23.46 0.65
N ARG A 231 17.50 -23.14 0.04
CA ARG A 231 18.34 -24.12 -0.70
C ARG A 231 18.69 -25.31 0.18
N ILE A 232 19.17 -25.02 1.38
CA ILE A 232 19.31 -25.97 2.49
C ILE A 232 18.15 -25.69 3.45
N PRO A 233 17.22 -26.64 3.66
CA PRO A 233 16.12 -26.46 4.60
C PRO A 233 16.61 -26.12 6.01
N VAL A 234 15.88 -25.25 6.71
CA VAL A 234 16.19 -24.88 8.10
C VAL A 234 16.22 -26.11 9.02
N SER A 235 15.36 -27.11 8.77
CA SER A 235 15.29 -28.34 9.57
C SER A 235 16.57 -29.19 9.52
N ILE A 236 17.43 -29.01 8.51
CA ILE A 236 18.71 -29.72 8.37
C ILE A 236 19.92 -28.75 8.48
N GLY A 237 19.73 -27.61 9.15
CA GLY A 237 20.82 -26.66 9.44
C GLY A 237 20.94 -25.49 8.46
N GLY A 238 19.94 -25.27 7.61
CA GLY A 238 19.89 -24.10 6.72
C GLY A 238 19.70 -22.77 7.45
N THR A 239 20.24 -21.69 6.88
CA THR A 239 20.11 -20.31 7.42
C THR A 239 19.04 -19.50 6.69
N ASP A 240 18.46 -18.46 7.33
CA ASP A 240 17.56 -17.50 6.64
C ASP A 240 18.32 -16.37 5.90
N LEU A 241 19.62 -16.57 5.63
CA LEU A 241 20.43 -15.60 4.89
C LEU A 241 20.06 -15.63 3.40
N TYR A 242 20.10 -14.47 2.73
CA TYR A 242 19.79 -14.34 1.30
C TYR A 242 20.54 -15.32 0.39
N ILE A 243 21.77 -15.72 0.76
CA ILE A 243 22.56 -16.70 0.01
C ILE A 243 21.92 -18.10 0.00
N ASN A 244 21.17 -18.44 1.06
CA ASN A 244 20.45 -19.70 1.19
C ASN A 244 19.01 -19.59 0.70
N LEU A 245 18.54 -18.43 0.22
CA LEU A 245 17.19 -18.29 -0.32
C LEU A 245 17.16 -18.51 -1.83
N GLN A 246 16.04 -19.07 -2.29
CA GLN A 246 15.70 -19.22 -3.70
C GLN A 246 14.20 -19.01 -3.92
N LEU A 247 13.84 -18.62 -5.13
CA LEU A 247 12.46 -18.46 -5.58
C LEU A 247 12.11 -19.62 -6.51
N LEU A 248 10.98 -20.25 -6.25
CA LEU A 248 10.49 -21.41 -6.99
C LEU A 248 9.05 -21.19 -7.43
N HIS A 249 8.61 -21.91 -8.46
CA HIS A 249 7.17 -22.13 -8.64
C HIS A 249 6.65 -22.95 -7.46
N ARG A 250 5.40 -22.76 -7.06
CA ARG A 250 4.76 -23.55 -5.99
C ARG A 250 4.93 -25.07 -6.19
N HIS A 251 4.58 -25.59 -7.37
CA HIS A 251 4.74 -27.03 -7.66
C HIS A 251 6.21 -27.49 -7.62
N CYS A 252 7.17 -26.60 -7.93
CA CYS A 252 8.60 -26.91 -7.84
C CYS A 252 9.07 -26.95 -6.38
N HIS A 253 8.51 -26.09 -5.53
CA HIS A 253 8.77 -26.09 -4.09
C HIS A 253 8.23 -27.36 -3.44
N ASP A 254 7.02 -27.80 -3.81
CA ASP A 254 6.45 -29.07 -3.35
C ASP A 254 7.35 -30.27 -3.71
N LEU A 255 7.81 -30.33 -4.98
CA LEU A 255 8.70 -31.39 -5.46
C LEU A 255 10.06 -31.38 -4.75
N LYS A 256 10.64 -30.19 -4.52
CA LYS A 256 11.90 -30.06 -3.78
C LYS A 256 11.71 -30.53 -2.34
N THR A 257 10.68 -30.06 -1.66
CA THR A 257 10.40 -30.42 -0.25
C THR A 257 10.25 -31.93 -0.08
N ALA A 258 9.67 -32.62 -1.07
CA ALA A 258 9.54 -34.08 -1.05
C ALA A 258 10.89 -34.82 -1.16
N THR A 259 11.94 -34.17 -1.66
CA THR A 259 13.23 -34.81 -2.00
C THR A 259 14.44 -34.25 -1.25
N ASP A 260 14.31 -33.10 -0.58
CA ASP A 260 15.43 -32.38 0.06
C ASP A 260 15.73 -32.80 1.51
N GLY A 261 15.11 -33.88 1.98
CA GLY A 261 15.33 -34.45 3.31
C GLY A 261 14.61 -33.72 4.45
N SER A 262 13.96 -32.59 4.18
CA SER A 262 13.24 -31.81 5.22
C SER A 262 12.10 -32.59 5.88
N VAL A 263 11.43 -33.47 5.12
CA VAL A 263 10.34 -34.33 5.62
C VAL A 263 10.87 -35.44 6.54
N ALA A 264 12.07 -35.97 6.29
CA ALA A 264 12.65 -37.02 7.13
C ALA A 264 12.97 -36.50 8.55
N THR A 265 13.45 -35.26 8.66
CA THR A 265 13.65 -34.59 9.97
C THR A 265 12.35 -34.29 10.72
N ARG A 266 11.21 -34.11 10.03
CA ARG A 266 9.89 -33.95 10.69
C ARG A 266 9.30 -35.25 11.21
N ARG A 267 9.83 -36.41 10.77
CA ARG A 267 9.46 -37.74 11.28
C ARG A 267 10.40 -38.25 12.37
N GLY A 268 11.29 -37.39 12.89
CA GLY A 268 11.84 -37.61 14.23
C GLY A 268 10.67 -37.60 15.19
N THR A 269 10.41 -38.74 15.82
CA THR A 269 9.36 -38.94 16.83
C THR A 269 9.48 -37.89 17.93
N ASP A 270 8.62 -36.87 17.89
CA ASP A 270 8.26 -36.13 19.09
C ASP A 270 7.38 -37.07 19.93
N ASP A 271 8.02 -37.75 20.86
CA ASP A 271 7.44 -38.73 21.80
C ASP A 271 6.64 -38.00 22.89
N ASN A 272 5.61 -37.26 22.48
CA ASN A 272 4.69 -36.54 23.38
C ASN A 272 3.21 -36.87 23.09
N SER A 273 2.94 -38.05 22.53
CA SER A 273 1.59 -38.62 22.66
C SER A 273 1.43 -39.18 24.08
N GLN A 274 0.87 -38.38 24.99
CA GLN A 274 0.15 -38.96 26.11
C GLN A 274 -1.04 -39.73 25.53
N THR A 275 -0.94 -41.05 25.49
CA THR A 275 -2.07 -41.95 25.34
C THR A 275 -2.96 -41.72 26.56
N VAL A 276 -3.97 -40.87 26.42
CA VAL A 276 -5.10 -40.86 27.34
C VAL A 276 -5.97 -42.03 26.92
N GLU A 277 -5.94 -43.10 27.70
CA GLU A 277 -6.94 -44.18 27.59
C GLU A 277 -8.32 -43.55 27.78
N GLU A 278 -9.17 -43.67 26.76
CA GLU A 278 -10.59 -43.37 26.89
C GLU A 278 -11.21 -44.37 27.89
N PRO A 279 -11.91 -43.91 28.93
CA PRO A 279 -12.63 -44.81 29.82
C PRO A 279 -13.82 -45.44 29.07
N ASP A 280 -13.86 -46.77 29.08
CA ASP A 280 -14.89 -47.62 28.49
C ASP A 280 -16.32 -47.14 28.78
N GLU A 281 -17.15 -47.10 27.74
CA GLU A 281 -18.58 -46.80 27.82
C GLU A 281 -19.31 -47.80 28.72
N VAL A 282 -19.88 -47.30 29.82
CA VAL A 282 -20.80 -48.06 30.66
C VAL A 282 -22.11 -48.28 29.91
N ARG A 283 -22.33 -49.55 29.52
CA ARG A 283 -23.60 -50.09 29.04
C ARG A 283 -24.69 -49.89 30.11
N SER A 284 -25.66 -49.01 29.86
CA SER A 284 -26.92 -49.00 30.61
C SER A 284 -28.07 -49.46 29.73
N LEU A 285 -28.66 -50.57 30.15
CA LEU A 285 -29.79 -51.25 29.54
C LEU A 285 -31.08 -50.44 29.70
N THR A 286 -31.91 -50.61 28.69
CA THR A 286 -33.29 -50.18 28.49
C THR A 286 -34.27 -50.52 29.62
N SER A 287 -35.24 -49.65 29.86
CA SER A 287 -36.65 -50.05 30.05
C SER A 287 -37.58 -48.88 29.71
N GLY A 288 -38.43 -49.08 28.70
CA GLY A 288 -39.48 -48.13 28.31
C GLY A 288 -40.79 -48.35 29.07
N PHE A 289 -41.71 -47.40 28.90
CA PHE A 289 -43.17 -47.37 29.08
C PHE A 289 -43.52 -45.87 28.95
N GLU A 290 -44.61 -45.35 28.39
CA GLU A 290 -45.70 -45.75 27.50
C GLU A 290 -46.41 -44.42 27.15
N ALA A 291 -47.29 -44.41 26.15
CA ALA A 291 -47.94 -43.22 25.62
C ALA A 291 -49.10 -42.68 26.51
N GLU A 292 -49.42 -41.38 26.43
CA GLU A 292 -50.81 -40.95 26.21
C GLU A 292 -51.00 -39.46 25.85
N ARG A 293 -52.16 -39.20 25.27
CA ARG A 293 -52.65 -37.98 24.61
C ARG A 293 -53.32 -36.98 25.57
N ARG A 294 -53.53 -35.77 25.02
CA ARG A 294 -54.57 -34.74 25.30
C ARG A 294 -54.21 -33.61 26.29
N GLY A 295 -54.52 -32.41 25.83
CA GLY A 295 -54.40 -31.12 26.52
C GLY A 295 -54.16 -30.03 25.50
#